data_AF-A0A970XYH4-F1
#
_entry.id   AF-A0A970XYH4-F1
#
_cell.length_a   1.000
_cell.length_b   1.000
_cell.length_c   1.000
_cell.angle_alpha   90.00
_cell.angle_beta   90.00
_cell.angle_gamma   90.00
#
_symmetry.space_group_name_H-M   'P 1'
#
loop_
_entity.id
_entity.type
_entity.pdbx_description
1 polymer ?
#
loop_
_entity_poly.entity_id
_entity_poly.type
_entity_poly.pdbx_seq_one_letter_code
_entity_poly.pdbx_strand_id
1 'polypeptide(L)'
;LGGMAVTSDGFRRIATTLRETAESLCDGRLLFSHEGGYSPVHVPFCGVAVLEAISGARTDVLDPFAVNFDELPAHEYLPHQRAAVEAAAAVVAEHLSEK
;
A
#
# COMPACT_ATOMS: atom_id res chain seq x y z
N LEU A 1 17.09 3.08 -2.00
CA LEU A 1 16.74 4.38 -1.40
C LEU A 1 15.72 4.27 -0.24
N GLY A 2 15.13 3.10 0.06
CA GLY A 2 14.36 2.87 1.28
C GLY A 2 14.73 1.54 1.95
N GLY A 3 14.51 1.41 3.26
CA GLY A 3 14.75 0.20 4.05
C GLY A 3 13.48 -0.60 4.37
N MET A 4 12.45 -0.45 3.53
CA MET A 4 11.13 -1.07 3.69
C MET A 4 11.03 -2.34 2.84
N ALA A 5 10.10 -3.24 3.18
CA ALA A 5 9.91 -4.54 2.52
C ALA A 5 8.51 -4.70 1.88
N VAL A 6 7.90 -3.64 1.36
CA VAL A 6 6.57 -3.73 0.75
C VAL A 6 6.64 -4.44 -0.61
N THR A 7 5.81 -5.47 -0.81
CA THR A 7 5.74 -6.25 -2.06
C THR A 7 4.65 -5.73 -2.99
N SER A 8 4.57 -6.25 -4.21
CA SER A 8 3.52 -5.86 -5.16
C SER A 8 2.11 -6.16 -4.64
N ASP A 9 1.92 -7.27 -3.91
CA ASP A 9 0.66 -7.55 -3.21
C ASP A 9 0.40 -6.57 -2.05
N GLY A 10 1.44 -6.19 -1.31
CA GLY A 10 1.34 -5.13 -0.30
C GLY A 10 0.80 -3.82 -0.88
N PHE A 11 1.36 -3.36 -2.01
CA PHE A 11 0.86 -2.18 -2.71
C PHE A 11 -0.57 -2.35 -3.25
N ARG A 12 -0.92 -3.54 -3.74
CA ARG A 12 -2.28 -3.87 -4.17
C ARG A 12 -3.28 -3.74 -3.03
N ARG A 13 -2.93 -4.24 -1.84
CA ARG A 13 -3.79 -4.17 -0.65
C ARG A 13 -3.99 -2.72 -0.21
N ILE A 14 -2.94 -1.91 -0.22
CA ILE A 14 -3.05 -0.46 0.05
C ILE A 14 -3.99 0.21 -0.95
N ALA A 15 -3.81 -0.03 -2.25
CA ALA A 15 -4.65 0.55 -3.30
C ALA A 15 -6.12 0.10 -3.21
N THR A 16 -6.35 -1.17 -2.89
CA THR A 16 -7.70 -1.73 -2.67
C THR A 16 -8.39 -1.05 -1.49
N THR A 17 -7.72 -0.96 -0.34
CA THR A 17 -8.26 -0.28 0.85
C THR A 17 -8.62 1.17 0.55
N LEU A 18 -7.76 1.90 -0.17
CA LEU A 18 -8.03 3.30 -0.54
C LEU A 18 -9.22 3.41 -1.50
N ARG A 19 -9.33 2.52 -2.49
CA ARG A 19 -10.47 2.48 -3.43
C ARG A 19 -11.79 2.26 -2.68
N GLU A 20 -11.86 1.25 -1.83
CA GLU A 20 -13.05 0.91 -1.04
C GLU A 20 -13.43 2.02 -0.05
N THR A 21 -12.42 2.65 0.55
CA THR A 21 -12.62 3.82 1.41
C THR A 21 -13.20 4.99 0.60
N ALA A 22 -12.68 5.25 -0.59
CA ALA A 22 -13.20 6.32 -1.45
C ALA A 22 -14.63 6.05 -1.94
N GLU A 23 -14.96 4.79 -2.26
CA GLU A 23 -16.32 4.37 -2.60
C GLU A 23 -17.30 4.70 -1.46
N SER A 24 -16.91 4.47 -0.21
CA SER A 24 -17.77 4.71 0.95
C SER A 24 -17.84 6.17 1.43
N LEU A 25 -16.79 6.97 1.24
CA LEU A 25 -16.67 8.31 1.82
C LEU A 25 -16.78 9.46 0.82
N CYS A 26 -16.49 9.23 -0.47
CA CYS A 26 -16.40 10.29 -1.46
C CYS A 26 -16.86 9.88 -2.88
N ASP A 27 -17.87 9.01 -2.98
CA ASP A 27 -18.47 8.53 -4.23
C ASP A 27 -17.44 7.96 -5.22
N GLY A 28 -16.42 7.27 -4.70
CA GLY A 28 -15.34 6.68 -5.51
C GLY A 28 -14.35 7.68 -6.09
N ARG A 29 -14.40 8.97 -5.72
CA ARG A 29 -13.44 9.97 -6.20
C ARG A 29 -12.07 9.74 -5.56
N LEU A 30 -11.16 9.16 -6.32
CA LEU A 30 -9.79 8.86 -5.90
C LEU A 30 -8.81 9.16 -7.04
N LEU A 31 -7.71 9.84 -6.73
CA LEU A 31 -6.61 10.12 -7.65
C LEU A 31 -5.31 9.60 -7.04
N PHE A 32 -4.55 8.82 -7.83
CA PHE A 32 -3.18 8.47 -7.51
C PHE A 32 -2.23 9.33 -8.35
N SER A 33 -1.24 9.93 -7.69
CA SER A 33 -0.10 10.61 -8.34
C SER A 33 1.12 9.71 -8.24
N HIS A 34 1.83 9.50 -9.35
CA HIS A 34 3.06 8.70 -9.33
C HIS A 34 4.22 9.56 -8.79
N GLU A 35 4.95 9.02 -7.82
CA GLU A 35 6.05 9.71 -7.15
C GLU A 35 7.39 8.99 -7.43
N GLY A 36 8.08 8.54 -6.38
CA GLY A 36 9.34 7.82 -6.49
C GLY A 36 9.19 6.33 -6.83
N GLY A 37 10.32 5.69 -7.07
CA GLY A 37 10.40 4.28 -7.43
C GLY A 37 11.74 3.99 -8.07
N TYR A 38 12.69 3.49 -7.28
CA TYR A 38 14.09 3.43 -7.69
C TYR A 38 14.61 2.02 -7.99
N SER A 39 13.74 1.01 -7.91
CA SER A 39 14.05 -0.34 -8.39
C SER A 39 13.51 -0.48 -9.82
N PRO A 40 14.33 -0.29 -10.87
CA PRO A 40 13.85 -0.35 -12.25
C PRO A 40 13.30 -1.75 -12.61
N VAL A 41 13.68 -2.78 -11.86
CA VAL A 41 13.26 -4.16 -12.07
C VAL A 41 11.99 -4.55 -11.32
N HIS A 42 11.64 -3.88 -10.22
CA HIS A 42 10.49 -4.27 -9.39
C HIS A 42 9.33 -3.26 -9.41
N VAL A 43 9.62 -1.97 -9.56
CA VAL A 43 8.60 -0.91 -9.63
C VAL A 43 7.50 -1.18 -10.67
N PRO A 44 7.79 -1.72 -11.88
CA PRO A 44 6.73 -2.04 -12.85
C PRO A 44 5.66 -2.98 -12.29
N PHE A 45 6.04 -4.01 -11.51
CA PHE A 45 5.09 -4.98 -10.95
C PHE A 45 4.25 -4.36 -9.83
N CYS A 46 4.87 -3.56 -8.96
CA CYS A 46 4.14 -2.80 -7.94
C CYS A 46 3.14 -1.82 -8.57
N GLY A 47 3.53 -1.14 -9.66
CA GLY A 47 2.67 -0.23 -10.40
C GLY A 47 1.47 -0.95 -11.04
N VAL A 48 1.71 -2.07 -11.74
CA VAL A 48 0.63 -2.90 -12.30
C VAL A 48 -0.33 -3.36 -11.21
N ALA A 49 0.17 -3.79 -10.06
CA ALA A 49 -0.66 -4.26 -8.96
C ALA A 49 -1.61 -3.18 -8.41
N VAL A 50 -1.15 -1.92 -8.36
CA VAL A 50 -1.99 -0.75 -8.03
C VAL A 50 -3.01 -0.48 -9.13
N LEU A 51 -2.60 -0.47 -10.41
CA LEU A 51 -3.49 -0.21 -11.54
C LEU A 51 -4.62 -1.24 -11.64
N GLU A 52 -4.30 -2.51 -11.45
CA GLU A 52 -5.30 -3.59 -11.39
C GLU A 52 -6.27 -3.41 -10.22
N ALA A 53 -5.76 -3.00 -9.04
CA ALA A 53 -6.61 -2.73 -7.89
C ALA A 53 -7.60 -1.59 -8.18
N ILE A 54 -7.14 -0.46 -8.72
CA ILE A 54 -8.03 0.71 -8.91
C ILE A 54 -8.94 0.59 -10.12
N SER A 55 -8.55 -0.19 -11.14
CA SER A 55 -9.40 -0.44 -12.32
C SER A 55 -10.43 -1.55 -12.12
N GLY A 56 -10.25 -2.40 -11.10
CA GLY A 56 -11.05 -3.62 -10.92
C GLY A 56 -10.75 -4.72 -11.93
N ALA A 57 -9.78 -4.52 -12.83
CA ALA A 57 -9.35 -5.50 -13.82
C ALA A 57 -8.13 -6.28 -13.32
N ARG A 58 -8.04 -7.56 -13.70
CA ARG A 58 -6.84 -8.39 -13.50
C ARG A 58 -6.21 -8.72 -14.84
N THR A 59 -4.89 -8.64 -14.89
CA THR A 59 -4.07 -9.02 -16.04
C THR A 59 -3.37 -10.35 -15.77
N ASP A 60 -2.73 -10.90 -16.80
CA ASP A 60 -1.90 -12.11 -16.69
C ASP A 60 -0.46 -11.81 -16.22
N VAL A 61 -0.17 -10.57 -15.80
CA VAL A 61 1.16 -10.18 -15.33
C VAL A 61 1.40 -10.78 -13.93
N LEU A 62 2.45 -11.59 -13.83
CA LEU A 62 2.92 -12.16 -12.57
C LEU A 62 4.17 -11.43 -12.10
N ASP A 63 4.27 -11.14 -10.79
CA ASP A 63 5.49 -10.61 -10.18
C ASP A 63 6.48 -11.77 -9.95
N PRO A 64 7.60 -11.84 -10.70
CA PRO A 64 8.57 -12.92 -10.57
C PRO A 64 9.34 -12.88 -9.25
N PHE A 65 9.27 -11.76 -8.50
CA PHE A 65 9.95 -11.61 -7.22
C PHE A 65 9.09 -12.03 -6.03
N ALA A 66 7.77 -12.14 -6.20
CA ALA A 66 6.81 -12.50 -5.16
C ALA A 66 7.21 -13.79 -4.41
N VAL A 67 7.66 -14.82 -5.13
CA VAL A 67 8.12 -16.11 -4.57
C VAL A 67 9.20 -15.99 -3.49
N ASN A 68 10.01 -14.92 -3.53
CA ASN A 68 11.05 -14.68 -2.54
C ASN A 68 10.68 -13.55 -1.60
N PHE A 69 10.03 -12.50 -2.13
CA PHE A 69 9.76 -11.27 -1.37
C PHE A 69 8.61 -11.46 -0.39
N ASP A 70 7.58 -12.21 -0.74
CA ASP A 70 6.40 -12.41 0.13
C ASP A 70 6.73 -13.30 1.34
N GLU A 71 7.80 -14.10 1.27
CA GLU A 71 8.27 -14.99 2.34
C GLU A 71 9.36 -14.37 3.22
N LEU A 72 9.69 -13.08 3.02
CA LEU A 72 10.71 -12.42 3.83
C LEU A 72 10.27 -12.30 5.30
N PRO A 73 11.16 -12.55 6.29
CA PRO A 73 10.86 -12.33 7.71
C PRO A 73 10.45 -10.89 8.06
N ALA A 74 10.72 -9.94 7.15
CA ALA A 74 10.40 -8.53 7.30
C ALA A 74 8.88 -8.22 7.36
N HIS A 75 8.01 -9.21 7.11
CA HIS A 75 6.55 -9.06 7.16
C HIS A 75 5.94 -9.27 8.54
N GLU A 76 6.72 -9.72 9.52
CA GLU A 76 6.26 -9.77 10.91
C GLU A 76 5.91 -8.36 11.40
N TYR A 77 4.74 -8.18 12.02
CA TYR A 77 4.32 -6.89 12.55
C TYR A 77 4.96 -6.63 13.92
N LEU A 78 6.11 -5.96 13.90
CA LEU A 78 6.99 -5.80 15.06
C LEU A 78 6.47 -4.73 16.05
N PRO A 79 6.82 -4.84 17.35
CA PRO A 79 6.32 -3.92 18.38
C PRO A 79 6.60 -2.43 18.10
N HIS A 80 7.76 -2.10 17.53
CA HIS A 80 8.10 -0.71 17.23
C HIS A 80 7.29 -0.14 16.04
N GLN A 81 6.92 -0.99 15.06
CA GLN A 81 6.03 -0.60 13.97
C GLN A 81 4.62 -0.32 14.51
N ARG A 82 4.15 -1.17 15.43
CA ARG A 82 2.87 -0.96 16.12
C ARG A 82 2.85 0.35 16.90
N ALA A 83 3.86 0.59 17.72
CA ALA A 83 3.97 1.82 18.49
C ALA A 83 3.94 3.07 17.59
N ALA A 84 4.59 3.03 16.42
CA ALA A 84 4.57 4.13 15.46
C ALA A 84 3.17 4.37 14.87
N VAL A 85 2.44 3.29 14.53
CA VAL A 85 1.05 3.39 14.03
C VAL A 85 0.12 3.93 15.11
N GLU A 86 0.24 3.45 16.36
CA GLU A 86 -0.57 3.90 17.49
C GLU A 86 -0.31 5.38 17.81
N ALA A 87 0.95 5.82 17.76
CA ALA A 87 1.29 7.23 17.94
C ALA A 87 0.66 8.12 16.85
N ALA A 88 0.68 7.70 15.58
CA ALA A 88 0.02 8.43 14.51
C ALA A 88 -1.51 8.48 14.68
N ALA A 89 -2.12 7.37 15.11
CA ALA A 89 -3.55 7.29 15.36
C ALA A 89 -4.01 8.21 16.50
N ALA A 90 -3.21 8.32 17.57
CA ALA A 90 -3.51 9.22 18.69
C ALA A 90 -3.60 10.69 18.25
N VAL A 91 -2.68 11.15 17.41
CA VAL A 91 -2.69 12.53 16.87
C VAL A 91 -3.94 12.79 16.03
N VAL A 92 -4.36 11.82 15.21
CA VAL A 92 -5.60 11.94 14.42
C VAL A 92 -6.83 11.99 15.34
N ALA A 93 -6.88 11.13 16.36
CA ALA A 93 -8.01 11.09 17.31
C ALA A 93 -8.14 12.39 18.09
N GLU A 94 -7.03 12.96 18.57
CA GLU A 94 -6.99 14.27 19.23
C GLU A 94 -7.57 15.35 18.31
N HIS A 95 -7.07 15.48 17.08
CA HIS A 95 -7.56 16.48 16.12
C HIS A 95 -9.05 16.31 15.77
N LEU A 96 -9.56 15.08 15.71
CA LEU A 96 -10.97 14.81 15.44
C LEU A 96 -11.87 15.12 16.64
N SER A 97 -11.34 15.04 17.88
CA SER A 97 -12.09 15.37 19.10
C SER A 97 -12.23 16.88 19.36
N GLU A 98 -11.36 17.70 18.76
CA GLU A 98 -11.42 19.16 18.81
C GLU A 98 -12.42 19.77 17.82
N LYS A 99 -12.96 18.97 16.90
CA LYS A 99 -13.98 19.38 15.92
C LYS A 99 -15.37 18.90 16.32
#